data_AF-A0A3M1WKW8-F1
#
_entry.id   AF-A0A3M1WKW8-F1
#
_cell.length_a   1.000
_cell.length_b   1.000
_cell.length_c   1.000
_cell.angle_alpha   90.00
_cell.angle_beta   90.00
_cell.angle_gamma   90.00
#
_symmetry.space_group_name_H-M   'P 1'
#
loop_
_entity.id
_entity.type
_entity.pdbx_description
1 polymer ?
#
loop_
_entity_poly.entity_id
_entity_poly.type
_entity_poly.pdbx_seq_one_letter_code
_entity_poly.pdbx_strand_id
1 'polypeptide(L)'
;MNTPAPEQEAPLAARGSGWKLFGIVFAGVFLALAVAGVIAWLWLFPSPFTPVRLSPDEQQVLEQKLERLETAGGTAPARAPDTGPRPDELDAEGRLRPEAYSENPEGREIEFSERELNALLASDPELARRMAIDLSNDLVSLKLLIPVPEDFPVMAGRTVRVRAGMTVRMKDGQPQFILRGVSVMGVPLPNAWLGEVKHRDLA
;
A
#
# COMPACT_ATOMS: atom_id res chain seq x y z
N MET A 1 -93.02 2.98 19.87
CA MET A 1 -92.30 4.25 19.69
C MET A 1 -90.84 3.90 19.48
N ASN A 2 -90.36 4.05 18.24
CA ASN A 2 -88.98 3.78 17.86
C ASN A 2 -88.12 5.01 18.20
N THR A 3 -87.02 4.81 18.92
CA THR A 3 -85.96 5.82 19.06
C THR A 3 -84.69 5.22 18.47
N PRO A 4 -84.10 5.82 17.42
CA PRO A 4 -82.92 5.28 16.76
C PRO A 4 -81.64 5.53 17.57
N ALA A 5 -80.65 4.66 17.36
CA ALA A 5 -79.31 4.75 17.95
C ALA A 5 -78.57 6.03 17.47
N PRO A 6 -77.64 6.58 18.27
CA PRO A 6 -76.81 7.69 17.80
C PRO A 6 -75.84 7.20 16.72
N GLU A 7 -75.89 7.88 15.57
CA GLU A 7 -74.98 7.70 14.45
C GLU A 7 -73.54 8.01 14.87
N GLN A 8 -72.64 7.06 14.65
CA GLN A 8 -71.19 7.29 14.74
C GLN A 8 -70.77 8.22 13.59
N GLU A 9 -70.39 9.46 13.92
CA GLU A 9 -69.63 10.30 13.00
C GLU A 9 -68.24 9.67 12.77
N ALA A 10 -68.04 9.10 11.59
CA ALA A 10 -66.73 8.71 11.12
C ALA A 10 -65.89 9.97 10.87
N PRO A 11 -64.63 10.07 11.35
CA PRO A 11 -63.79 11.20 11.02
C PRO A 11 -63.50 11.18 9.52
N LEU A 12 -63.87 12.28 8.84
CA LEU A 12 -63.54 12.57 7.46
C LEU A 12 -62.02 12.41 7.25
N ALA A 13 -61.62 11.31 6.61
CA ALA A 13 -60.25 11.09 6.20
C ALA A 13 -59.79 12.28 5.34
N ALA A 14 -58.83 13.04 5.86
CA ALA A 14 -58.28 14.21 5.20
C ALA A 14 -57.75 13.83 3.81
N ARG A 15 -58.50 14.20 2.78
CA ARG A 15 -58.20 13.94 1.37
C ARG A 15 -57.16 14.95 0.88
N GLY A 16 -55.96 14.82 1.42
CA GLY A 16 -54.80 15.59 0.99
C GLY A 16 -53.69 14.65 0.57
N SER A 17 -53.00 15.02 -0.50
CA SER A 17 -51.56 14.78 -0.62
C SER A 17 -51.07 13.48 -1.30
N GLY A 18 -51.85 12.85 -2.17
CA GLY A 18 -51.28 11.81 -3.06
C GLY A 18 -50.09 12.32 -3.89
N TRP A 19 -50.17 13.57 -4.36
CA TRP A 19 -49.08 14.22 -5.08
C TRP A 19 -47.88 14.60 -4.20
N LYS A 20 -48.08 15.02 -2.94
CA LYS A 20 -46.94 15.31 -2.05
C LYS A 20 -46.31 14.02 -1.51
N LEU A 21 -47.08 12.96 -1.28
CA LEU A 21 -46.51 11.63 -1.00
C LEU A 21 -45.71 11.12 -2.20
N PHE A 22 -46.26 11.21 -3.41
CA PHE A 22 -45.54 10.86 -4.64
C PHE A 22 -44.25 11.69 -4.79
N GLY A 23 -44.31 13.00 -4.55
CA GLY A 23 -43.15 13.88 -4.59
C GLY A 23 -42.07 13.52 -3.58
N ILE A 24 -42.44 13.19 -2.33
CA ILE A 24 -41.49 12.77 -1.29
C ILE A 24 -40.86 11.42 -1.64
N VAL A 25 -41.65 10.44 -2.09
CA VAL A 25 -41.13 9.14 -2.50
C VAL A 25 -40.18 9.29 -3.69
N PHE A 26 -40.57 10.06 -4.71
CA PHE A 26 -39.74 10.32 -5.88
C PHE A 26 -38.44 11.04 -5.51
N ALA A 27 -38.51 12.07 -4.66
CA ALA A 27 -37.33 12.77 -4.16
C ALA A 27 -36.41 11.82 -3.36
N GLY A 28 -36.99 10.93 -2.54
CA GLY A 28 -36.23 9.92 -1.81
C GLY A 28 -35.52 8.93 -2.72
N VAL A 29 -36.20 8.41 -3.75
CA VAL A 29 -35.59 7.52 -4.75
C VAL A 29 -34.49 8.24 -5.54
N PHE A 30 -34.74 9.46 -5.98
CA PHE A 30 -33.74 10.25 -6.71
C PHE A 30 -32.51 10.55 -5.86
N LEU A 31 -32.72 10.92 -4.60
CA LEU A 31 -31.63 11.13 -3.64
C LEU A 31 -30.82 9.85 -3.43
N ALA A 32 -31.48 8.71 -3.27
CA ALA A 32 -30.81 7.42 -3.13
C ALA A 32 -29.97 7.07 -4.37
N LEU A 33 -30.48 7.29 -5.58
CA LEU A 33 -29.75 7.08 -6.82
C LEU A 33 -28.57 8.05 -6.96
N ALA A 34 -28.73 9.32 -6.60
CA ALA A 34 -27.66 10.30 -6.62
C ALA A 34 -26.53 9.92 -5.66
N VAL A 35 -26.87 9.54 -4.42
CA VAL A 35 -25.90 9.06 -3.42
C VAL A 35 -25.19 7.80 -3.91
N ALA A 36 -25.92 6.83 -4.45
CA ALA A 36 -25.34 5.61 -5.02
C ALA A 36 -24.39 5.93 -6.18
N GLY A 37 -24.76 6.86 -7.07
CA GLY A 37 -23.92 7.32 -8.17
C GLY A 37 -22.62 7.99 -7.70
N VAL A 38 -22.68 8.84 -6.67
CA VAL A 38 -21.49 9.46 -6.08
C VAL A 38 -20.56 8.40 -5.48
N ILE A 39 -21.11 7.42 -4.74
CA ILE A 39 -20.32 6.31 -4.18
C ILE A 39 -19.64 5.50 -5.29
N ALA A 40 -20.38 5.15 -6.35
CA ALA A 40 -19.84 4.41 -7.49
C ALA A 40 -18.73 5.19 -8.20
N TRP A 41 -18.90 6.51 -8.37
CA TRP A 41 -17.90 7.37 -8.97
C TRP A 41 -16.62 7.44 -8.11
N LEU A 42 -16.73 7.67 -6.80
CA LEU A 42 -15.58 7.67 -5.89
C LEU A 42 -14.84 6.33 -5.86
N TRP A 43 -15.56 5.22 -6.05
CA TRP A 43 -14.96 3.89 -6.07
C TRP A 43 -14.25 3.57 -7.39
N LEU A 44 -14.76 4.06 -8.53
CA LEU A 44 -14.18 3.84 -9.87
C LEU A 44 -13.04 4.82 -10.22
N PHE A 45 -12.96 5.96 -9.54
CA PHE A 45 -11.93 6.98 -9.78
C PHE A 45 -11.10 7.27 -8.52
N PRO A 46 -10.18 6.35 -8.16
CA PRO A 46 -9.27 6.60 -7.04
C PRO A 46 -8.33 7.77 -7.35
N SER A 47 -8.12 8.64 -6.35
CA SER A 47 -7.14 9.72 -6.44
C SER A 47 -5.71 9.17 -6.50
N PRO A 48 -4.77 9.86 -7.19
CA PRO A 48 -3.37 9.51 -7.16
C PRO A 48 -2.79 9.65 -5.74
N PHE A 49 -1.71 8.93 -5.47
CA PHE A 49 -0.96 9.10 -4.22
C PHE A 49 -0.20 10.42 -4.22
N THR A 50 -0.08 11.01 -3.02
CA THR A 50 0.75 12.20 -2.81
C THR A 50 2.19 11.77 -2.52
N PRO A 51 3.19 12.30 -3.25
CA PRO A 51 4.58 11.92 -3.03
C PRO A 51 5.03 12.23 -1.59
N VAL A 52 5.70 11.27 -0.95
CA VAL A 52 6.33 11.49 0.35
C VAL A 52 7.52 12.41 0.17
N ARG A 53 7.63 13.41 1.05
CA ARG A 53 8.78 14.33 1.11
C ARG A 53 9.53 14.09 2.40
N LEU A 54 10.83 13.86 2.28
CA LEU A 54 11.74 13.79 3.41
C LEU A 54 12.28 15.19 3.73
N SER A 55 12.65 15.41 4.99
CA SER A 55 13.46 16.57 5.34
C SER A 55 14.88 16.42 4.77
N PRO A 56 15.66 17.52 4.67
CA PRO A 56 17.05 17.44 4.21
C PRO A 56 17.90 16.48 5.04
N ASP A 57 17.68 16.43 6.36
CA ASP A 57 18.41 15.56 7.26
C ASP A 57 18.01 14.08 7.07
N GLU A 58 16.71 13.80 6.93
CA GLU A 58 16.20 12.45 6.63
C GLU A 58 16.73 11.93 5.28
N GLN A 59 16.87 12.82 4.29
CA GLN A 59 17.39 12.45 2.98
C GLN A 59 18.88 12.07 3.05
N GLN A 60 19.70 12.80 3.81
CA GLN A 60 21.10 12.44 4.02
C GLN A 60 21.25 11.07 4.69
N VAL A 61 20.40 10.77 5.68
CA VAL A 61 20.38 9.46 6.34
C VAL A 61 20.04 8.35 5.33
N LEU A 62 19.05 8.57 4.47
CA LEU A 62 18.67 7.62 3.42
C LEU A 62 19.82 7.37 2.43
N GLU A 63 20.49 8.43 1.97
CA GLU A 63 21.63 8.32 1.06
C GLU A 63 22.77 7.50 1.67
N GLN A 64 23.09 7.72 2.95
CA GLN A 64 24.09 6.91 3.67
C GLN A 64 23.68 5.43 3.78
N LYS A 65 22.39 5.14 3.98
CA LYS A 65 21.88 3.76 4.01
C LYS A 65 22.02 3.08 2.64
N LEU A 66 21.72 3.80 1.56
CA LEU A 66 21.87 3.28 0.20
C LEU A 66 23.34 3.00 -0.14
N GLU A 67 24.26 3.90 0.18
CA GLU A 67 25.70 3.71 -0.07
C GLU A 67 26.26 2.46 0.65
N ARG A 68 25.83 2.24 1.90
CA ARG A 68 26.16 1.02 2.66
C ARG A 68 25.59 -0.23 2.00
N LEU A 69 24.35 -0.17 1.50
CA LEU A 69 23.71 -1.28 0.81
C LEU A 69 24.43 -1.63 -0.49
N GLU A 70 24.86 -0.64 -1.26
CA GLU A 70 25.62 -0.83 -2.50
C GLU A 70 27.00 -1.45 -2.25
N THR A 71 27.66 -1.01 -1.17
CA THR A 71 28.95 -1.56 -0.74
C THR A 71 28.81 -3.00 -0.26
N ALA A 72 27.77 -3.30 0.53
CA ALA A 72 27.47 -4.65 1.01
C ALA A 72 27.03 -5.60 -0.12
N GLY A 73 26.32 -5.08 -1.13
CA GLY A 73 25.80 -5.85 -2.27
C GLY A 73 26.81 -6.08 -3.41
N GLY A 74 28.01 -5.48 -3.34
CA GLY A 74 29.08 -5.67 -4.33
C GLY A 74 28.82 -5.02 -5.70
N THR A 75 27.85 -4.11 -5.81
CA THR A 75 27.43 -3.49 -7.07
C THR A 75 28.22 -2.21 -7.40
N ALA A 76 28.82 -1.58 -6.39
CA ALA A 76 29.75 -0.48 -6.61
C ALA A 76 31.02 -0.99 -7.31
N PRO A 77 31.61 -0.24 -8.28
CA PRO A 77 32.94 -0.56 -8.76
C PRO A 77 33.83 -0.59 -7.53
N ALA A 78 34.42 -1.76 -7.24
CA ALA A 78 35.34 -1.91 -6.13
C ALA A 78 36.40 -0.82 -6.28
N ARG A 79 36.24 0.30 -5.56
CA ARG A 79 37.37 1.10 -5.16
C ARG A 79 38.22 0.07 -4.44
N ALA A 80 39.33 -0.31 -5.07
CA ALA A 80 40.18 -1.38 -4.59
C ALA A 80 40.19 -1.25 -3.08
N PRO A 81 39.62 -2.24 -2.33
CA PRO A 81 39.61 -2.12 -0.89
C PRO A 81 41.04 -1.81 -0.52
N ASP A 82 41.24 -0.88 0.41
CA ASP A 82 42.55 -0.65 0.99
C ASP A 82 42.94 -1.97 1.65
N THR A 83 43.48 -2.87 0.84
CA THR A 83 43.85 -4.26 1.13
C THR A 83 45.28 -4.29 1.60
N GLY A 84 45.94 -3.13 1.60
CA GLY A 84 47.11 -2.88 2.38
C GLY A 84 46.75 -2.89 3.86
N PRO A 85 47.61 -3.49 4.71
CA PRO A 85 47.47 -3.36 6.14
C PRO A 85 47.48 -1.89 6.54
N ARG A 86 46.51 -1.49 7.36
CA ARG A 86 46.42 -0.09 7.80
C ARG A 86 47.64 0.26 8.67
N PRO A 87 48.08 1.53 8.71
CA PRO A 87 49.30 1.92 9.44
C PRO A 87 49.27 1.56 10.94
N ASP A 88 48.08 1.47 11.53
CA ASP A 88 47.78 1.08 12.90
C ASP A 88 47.84 -0.44 13.14
N GLU A 89 47.60 -1.24 12.10
CA GLU A 89 47.70 -2.71 12.11
C GLU A 89 49.16 -3.20 12.00
N LEU A 90 50.11 -2.29 11.73
CA LEU A 90 51.53 -2.60 11.53
C LEU A 90 52.36 -2.25 12.77
N ASP A 91 53.25 -3.14 13.18
CA ASP A 91 54.29 -2.84 14.19
C ASP A 91 55.40 -1.94 13.64
N ALA A 92 56.35 -1.56 14.50
CA ALA A 92 57.47 -0.70 14.11
C ALA A 92 58.37 -1.33 13.04
N GLU A 93 58.26 -2.66 12.85
CA GLU A 93 59.00 -3.45 11.87
C GLU A 93 58.18 -3.74 10.60
N GLY A 94 56.97 -3.18 10.48
CA GLY A 94 56.11 -3.35 9.30
C GLY A 94 55.43 -4.72 9.21
N ARG A 95 55.27 -5.43 10.34
CA ARG A 95 54.53 -6.70 10.41
C ARG A 95 53.14 -6.47 10.99
N LEU A 96 52.19 -7.31 10.58
CA LEU A 96 50.83 -7.31 11.12
C LEU A 96 50.85 -7.61 12.63
N ARG A 97 50.21 -6.75 13.42
CA ARG A 97 49.98 -6.95 14.85
C ARG A 97 48.90 -8.02 15.05
N PRO A 98 49.10 -9.00 15.94
CA PRO A 98 48.03 -9.92 16.32
C PRO A 98 46.92 -9.16 17.07
N GLU A 99 45.74 -9.07 16.47
CA GLU A 99 44.55 -8.45 17.08
C GLU A 99 43.47 -9.51 17.33
N ALA A 100 42.64 -9.29 18.35
CA ALA A 100 41.50 -10.16 18.63
C ALA A 100 40.43 -9.97 17.54
N TYR A 101 39.87 -11.07 17.03
CA TYR A 101 38.77 -11.01 16.07
C TYR A 101 37.57 -10.29 16.69
N SER A 102 37.20 -9.14 16.11
CA SER A 102 35.98 -8.41 16.44
C SER A 102 35.16 -8.23 15.17
N GLU A 103 33.87 -8.52 15.27
CA GLU A 103 32.91 -8.29 14.19
C GLU A 103 31.93 -7.24 14.71
N ASN A 104 31.67 -6.19 13.92
CA ASN A 104 30.66 -5.19 14.26
C ASN A 104 29.31 -5.61 13.63
N PRO A 105 28.42 -6.28 14.39
CA PRO A 105 27.15 -6.76 13.85
C PRO A 105 26.24 -5.62 13.38
N GLU A 106 26.28 -4.44 14.02
CA GLU A 106 25.46 -3.27 13.68
C GLU A 106 25.82 -2.69 12.30
N GLY A 107 27.03 -2.97 11.79
CA GLY A 107 27.45 -2.58 10.45
C GLY A 107 26.87 -3.45 9.33
N ARG A 108 26.22 -4.57 9.66
CA ARG A 108 25.68 -5.55 8.69
C ARG A 108 24.17 -5.46 8.51
N GLU A 109 23.49 -4.70 9.35
CA GLU A 109 22.04 -4.52 9.28
C GLU A 109 21.71 -3.12 8.77
N ILE A 110 20.82 -3.05 7.77
CA ILE A 110 20.33 -1.79 7.22
C ILE A 110 18.82 -1.78 7.36
N GLU A 111 18.32 -0.91 8.21
CA GLU A 111 16.89 -0.75 8.44
C GLU A 111 16.34 0.41 7.61
N PHE A 112 15.24 0.16 6.90
CA PHE A 112 14.49 1.19 6.18
C PHE A 112 13.12 1.40 6.82
N SER A 113 12.77 2.66 7.03
CA SER A 113 11.43 3.07 7.42
C SER A 113 10.48 3.09 6.22
N GLU A 114 9.18 3.01 6.48
CA GLU A 114 8.16 3.16 5.44
C GLU A 114 8.29 4.50 4.68
N ARG A 115 8.63 5.57 5.40
CA ARG A 115 8.81 6.90 4.80
C ARG A 115 10.02 6.93 3.86
N GLU A 116 11.13 6.32 4.25
CA GLU A 116 12.30 6.18 3.40
C GLU A 116 11.99 5.38 2.14
N LEU A 117 11.30 4.23 2.26
CA LEU A 117 10.90 3.44 1.08
C LEU A 117 9.97 4.20 0.14
N ASN A 118 8.97 4.90 0.67
CA ASN A 118 8.08 5.72 -0.15
C ASN A 118 8.79 6.96 -0.73
N ALA A 119 9.83 7.47 -0.08
CA ALA A 119 10.67 8.51 -0.64
C ALA A 119 11.53 8.01 -1.80
N LEU A 120 12.01 6.75 -1.74
CA LEU A 120 12.65 6.11 -2.89
C LEU A 120 11.67 5.99 -4.06
N LEU A 121 10.42 5.60 -3.83
CA LEU A 121 9.38 5.63 -4.86
C LEU A 121 9.10 7.05 -5.37
N ALA A 122 9.24 8.06 -4.49
CA ALA A 122 9.05 9.46 -4.85
C ALA A 122 10.17 10.03 -5.73
N SER A 123 11.30 9.33 -5.88
CA SER A 123 12.36 9.70 -6.83
C SER A 123 11.86 9.70 -8.28
N ASP A 124 10.88 8.85 -8.62
CA ASP A 124 10.14 8.87 -9.88
C ASP A 124 8.72 9.43 -9.65
N PRO A 125 8.38 10.61 -10.21
CA PRO A 125 7.05 11.20 -10.08
C PRO A 125 5.90 10.31 -10.56
N GLU A 126 6.11 9.42 -11.54
CA GLU A 126 5.08 8.51 -12.03
C GLU A 126 4.81 7.39 -11.02
N LEU A 127 5.87 6.77 -10.49
CA LEU A 127 5.76 5.76 -9.43
C LEU A 127 5.14 6.37 -8.17
N ALA A 128 5.58 7.56 -7.76
CA ALA A 128 5.06 8.27 -6.59
C ALA A 128 3.54 8.47 -6.60
N ARG A 129 2.96 8.66 -7.79
CA ARG A 129 1.51 8.85 -7.97
C ARG A 129 0.73 7.55 -8.03
N ARG A 130 1.40 6.44 -8.36
CA ARG A 130 0.76 5.15 -8.66
C ARG A 130 1.04 4.08 -7.64
N MET A 131 2.07 4.22 -6.81
CA MET A 131 2.55 3.18 -5.93
C MET A 131 2.78 3.73 -4.53
N ALA A 132 2.41 2.96 -3.52
CA ALA A 132 2.72 3.24 -2.12
C ALA A 132 2.99 1.93 -1.37
N ILE A 133 3.96 1.96 -0.47
CA ILE A 133 4.33 0.86 0.42
C ILE A 133 3.82 1.19 1.83
N ASP A 134 3.32 0.18 2.52
CA ASP A 134 2.81 0.26 3.88
C ASP A 134 3.43 -0.89 4.67
N LEU A 135 4.20 -0.56 5.71
CA LEU A 135 4.94 -1.51 6.53
C LEU A 135 4.23 -1.71 7.86
N SER A 136 4.09 -2.97 8.25
CA SER A 136 3.56 -3.37 9.55
C SER A 136 4.33 -4.57 10.09
N ASN A 137 4.07 -4.95 11.33
CA ASN A 137 4.69 -6.13 11.94
C ASN A 137 4.53 -7.34 11.00
N ASP A 138 5.65 -7.90 10.54
CA ASP A 138 5.75 -9.04 9.62
C ASP A 138 5.10 -8.92 8.23
N LEU A 139 4.51 -7.77 7.87
CA LEU A 139 3.75 -7.62 6.63
C LEU A 139 4.14 -6.34 5.87
N VAL A 140 4.55 -6.55 4.62
CA VAL A 140 4.73 -5.51 3.62
C VAL A 140 3.49 -5.47 2.73
N SER A 141 2.81 -4.32 2.73
CA SER A 141 1.63 -4.08 1.90
C SER A 141 1.97 -3.11 0.76
N LEU A 142 1.54 -3.46 -0.44
CA LEU A 142 1.73 -2.68 -1.64
C LEU A 142 0.38 -2.24 -2.20
N LYS A 143 0.23 -0.95 -2.48
CA LYS A 143 -0.95 -0.38 -3.16
C LYS A 143 -0.51 0.18 -4.50
N LEU A 144 -1.15 -0.27 -5.58
CA LEU A 144 -0.87 0.20 -6.95
C LEU A 144 -2.12 0.74 -7.63
N LEU A 145 -1.93 1.75 -8.47
CA LEU A 145 -2.89 2.31 -9.41
C LEU A 145 -2.38 2.06 -10.82
N ILE A 146 -2.97 1.10 -11.51
CA ILE A 146 -2.54 0.64 -12.83
C ILE A 146 -3.50 1.20 -13.87
N PRO A 147 -3.06 2.06 -14.80
CA PRO A 147 -3.89 2.49 -15.91
C PRO A 147 -4.13 1.33 -16.87
N VAL A 148 -5.39 1.09 -17.22
CA VAL A 148 -5.78 0.08 -18.20
C VAL A 148 -5.76 0.72 -19.59
N PRO A 149 -5.07 0.11 -20.57
CA PRO A 149 -5.05 0.59 -21.96
C PRO A 149 -6.45 0.78 -22.56
N GLU A 150 -6.58 1.70 -23.52
CA GLU A 150 -7.89 2.00 -24.15
C GLU A 150 -8.43 0.89 -25.04
N ASP A 151 -7.56 -0.02 -25.49
CA ASP A 151 -7.88 -1.16 -26.35
C ASP A 151 -8.32 -2.40 -25.56
N PHE A 152 -8.36 -2.33 -24.22
CA PHE A 152 -8.80 -3.46 -23.40
C PHE A 152 -10.32 -3.65 -23.43
N PRO A 153 -10.81 -4.91 -23.47
CA PRO A 153 -12.24 -5.18 -23.59
C PRO A 153 -13.04 -4.77 -22.33
N VAL A 154 -12.38 -4.64 -21.18
CA VAL A 154 -12.99 -4.31 -19.89
C VAL A 154 -12.17 -3.24 -19.20
N MET A 155 -12.84 -2.21 -18.68
CA MET A 155 -12.22 -1.09 -17.95
C MET A 155 -11.20 -0.27 -18.77
N ALA A 156 -11.32 -0.24 -20.10
CA ALA A 156 -10.49 0.56 -20.99
C ALA A 156 -10.42 2.04 -20.56
N GLY A 157 -9.20 2.60 -20.52
CA GLY A 157 -8.95 3.98 -20.13
C GLY A 157 -9.25 4.29 -18.65
N ARG A 158 -9.49 3.27 -17.82
CA ARG A 158 -9.72 3.41 -16.38
C ARG A 158 -8.48 3.03 -15.58
N THR A 159 -8.40 3.53 -14.36
CA THR A 159 -7.34 3.16 -13.42
C THR A 159 -7.84 2.07 -12.49
N VAL A 160 -7.11 0.95 -12.43
CA VAL A 160 -7.41 -0.19 -11.56
C VAL A 160 -6.57 -0.11 -10.29
N ARG A 161 -7.24 -0.21 -9.14
CA ARG A 161 -6.58 -0.27 -7.84
C ARG A 161 -6.22 -1.71 -7.48
N VAL A 162 -4.94 -2.00 -7.38
CA VAL A 162 -4.42 -3.29 -6.93
C VAL A 162 -3.85 -3.15 -5.52
N ARG A 163 -4.07 -4.15 -4.67
CA ARG A 163 -3.38 -4.28 -3.38
C ARG A 163 -2.77 -5.66 -3.26
N ALA A 164 -1.52 -5.73 -2.85
CA ALA A 164 -0.84 -6.97 -2.52
C ALA A 164 -0.30 -6.91 -1.09
N GLY A 165 -0.30 -8.03 -0.39
CA GLY A 165 0.30 -8.16 0.94
C GLY A 165 1.25 -9.34 0.97
N MET A 166 2.46 -9.12 1.45
CA MET A 166 3.50 -10.14 1.58
C MET A 166 4.02 -10.17 3.01
N THR A 167 3.95 -11.34 3.63
CA THR A 167 4.54 -11.57 4.93
C THR A 167 6.03 -11.85 4.77
N VAL A 168 6.85 -11.17 5.56
CA VAL A 168 8.30 -11.32 5.59
C VAL A 168 8.71 -11.79 6.97
N ARG A 169 9.37 -12.94 7.05
CA ARG A 169 9.82 -13.54 8.32
C ARG A 169 11.24 -14.08 8.19
N MET A 170 11.94 -14.16 9.31
CA MET A 170 13.20 -14.87 9.40
C MET A 170 12.96 -16.21 10.11
N LYS A 171 13.27 -17.32 9.44
CA LYS A 171 13.22 -18.65 10.03
C LYS A 171 14.57 -19.33 9.83
N ASP A 172 15.22 -19.72 10.93
CA ASP A 172 16.52 -20.40 10.91
C ASP A 172 17.59 -19.66 10.09
N GLY A 173 17.58 -18.32 10.15
CA GLY A 173 18.49 -17.47 9.37
C GLY A 173 18.15 -17.32 7.90
N GLN A 174 17.06 -17.92 7.41
CA GLN A 174 16.57 -17.78 6.04
C GLN A 174 15.37 -16.84 5.97
N PRO A 175 15.39 -15.82 5.09
CA PRO A 175 14.24 -14.97 4.85
C PRO A 175 13.15 -15.76 4.12
N GLN A 176 11.94 -15.73 4.65
CA GLN A 176 10.75 -16.33 4.05
C GLN A 176 9.82 -15.22 3.55
N PHE A 177 9.41 -15.33 2.29
CA PHE A 177 8.53 -14.37 1.63
C PHE A 177 7.24 -15.06 1.27
N ILE A 178 6.16 -14.72 1.96
CA ILE A 178 4.87 -15.41 1.81
C ILE A 178 3.84 -14.45 1.27
N LEU A 179 3.32 -14.69 0.06
CA LEU A 179 2.21 -13.90 -0.48
C LEU A 179 0.94 -14.16 0.32
N ARG A 180 0.49 -13.17 1.09
CA ARG A 180 -0.74 -13.22 1.88
C ARG A 180 -1.98 -13.06 1.00
N GLY A 181 -1.88 -12.29 -0.08
CA GLY A 181 -2.93 -12.18 -1.08
C GLY A 181 -2.83 -10.96 -1.98
N VAL A 182 -3.64 -10.96 -3.03
CA VAL A 182 -3.79 -9.87 -3.99
C VAL A 182 -5.28 -9.54 -4.12
N SER A 183 -5.62 -8.27 -4.24
CA SER A 183 -6.97 -7.81 -4.50
C SER A 183 -6.99 -6.76 -5.60
N VAL A 184 -8.06 -6.77 -6.39
CA VAL A 184 -8.29 -5.83 -7.49
C VAL A 184 -9.61 -5.12 -7.22
N MET A 185 -9.60 -3.80 -7.17
CA MET A 185 -10.74 -2.96 -6.79
C MET A 185 -11.33 -3.31 -5.41
N GLY A 186 -10.57 -3.98 -4.54
CA GLY A 186 -11.04 -4.47 -3.24
C GLY A 186 -11.69 -5.85 -3.28
N VAL A 187 -11.80 -6.48 -4.44
CA VAL A 187 -12.20 -7.88 -4.59
C VAL A 187 -10.95 -8.75 -4.51
N PRO A 188 -10.86 -9.71 -3.56
CA PRO A 188 -9.70 -10.59 -3.46
C PRO A 188 -9.63 -11.53 -4.66
N LEU A 189 -8.43 -11.73 -5.20
CA LEU A 189 -8.21 -12.68 -6.28
C LEU A 189 -8.19 -14.12 -5.74
N PRO A 190 -8.88 -15.07 -6.42
CA PRO A 190 -8.80 -16.49 -6.10
C PRO A 190 -7.38 -17.05 -6.24
N ASN A 191 -7.02 -18.04 -5.42
CA ASN A 191 -5.68 -18.65 -5.46
C ASN A 191 -5.36 -19.27 -6.84
N ALA A 192 -6.34 -19.90 -7.47
CA ALA A 192 -6.19 -20.54 -8.77
C ALA A 192 -5.76 -19.55 -9.87
N TRP A 193 -6.17 -18.28 -9.78
CA TRP A 193 -5.76 -17.25 -10.74
C TRP A 193 -4.37 -16.70 -10.46
N LEU A 194 -3.87 -16.89 -9.24
CA LEU A 194 -2.52 -16.55 -8.83
C LEU A 194 -1.54 -17.71 -9.03
N GLY A 195 -1.97 -18.84 -9.62
CA GLY A 195 -1.11 -20.00 -9.84
C GLY A 195 -0.79 -20.79 -8.58
N GLU A 196 -1.69 -20.81 -7.58
CA GLU A 196 -1.54 -21.54 -6.31
C GLU A 196 -0.37 -21.10 -5.42
N VAL A 197 0.18 -19.90 -5.66
CA VAL A 197 1.34 -19.35 -4.94
C VAL A 197 1.00 -18.72 -3.58
N LYS A 198 -0.29 -18.48 -3.29
CA LYS A 198 -0.69 -17.86 -2.03
C LYS A 198 -0.30 -18.77 -0.86
N HIS A 199 0.22 -18.17 0.21
CA HIS A 199 0.67 -18.87 1.41
C HIS A 199 1.85 -19.84 1.22
N ARG A 200 2.54 -19.80 0.08
CA ARG A 200 3.82 -20.50 -0.11
C ARG A 200 4.98 -19.55 0.12
N ASP A 201 6.10 -20.10 0.55
CA ASP A 201 7.37 -19.40 0.53
C ASP A 201 7.82 -19.21 -0.92
N LEU A 202 8.26 -18.00 -1.25
CA LEU A 202 8.69 -17.59 -2.58
C LEU A 202 10.22 -17.47 -2.69
N ALA A 203 10.95 -17.76 -1.61
CA ALA A 203 12.40 -17.85 -1.57
C ALA A 203 12.93 -19.16 -2.19
#